data_AF-A0A2B7GP78-F1
#
_entry.id   AF-A0A2B7GP78-F1
#
_cell.length_a   1.000
_cell.length_b   1.000
_cell.length_c   1.000
_cell.angle_alpha   90.00
_cell.angle_beta   90.00
_cell.angle_gamma   90.00
#
_symmetry.space_group_name_H-M   'P 1'
#
loop_
_entity.id
_entity.type
_entity.pdbx_description
1 polymer ?
#
loop_
_entity_poly.entity_id
_entity_poly.type
_entity_poly.pdbx_seq_one_letter_code
_entity_poly.pdbx_strand_id
1 'polypeptide(L)'
;MTVGGDDGSGEETAPADESEADTAPVDEFDPDPERVEFLREVADDVRGETSERKQLANILYRTSDLYDEGEETSPEEIVRNVKFILEVNDRGGLGR
;
A
#
# COMPACT_ATOMS: atom_id res chain seq x y z
N MET A 1 -71.21 4.77 -16.31
CA MET A 1 -70.66 5.93 -15.57
C MET A 1 -69.20 5.60 -15.27
N THR A 2 -68.29 6.04 -16.16
CA THR A 2 -67.06 6.83 -15.89
C THR A 2 -66.71 7.07 -14.40
N VAL A 3 -65.49 7.06 -13.88
CA VAL A 3 -64.06 7.05 -14.32
C VAL A 3 -63.27 6.49 -13.10
N GLY A 4 -62.12 5.86 -13.24
CA GLY A 4 -60.86 6.57 -13.01
C GLY A 4 -59.70 5.60 -12.75
N GLY A 5 -58.69 5.70 -13.60
CA GLY A 5 -57.36 5.17 -13.33
C GLY A 5 -56.49 6.20 -12.62
N ASP A 6 -55.38 5.72 -12.07
CA ASP A 6 -54.13 6.43 -11.76
C ASP A 6 -53.13 5.30 -11.40
N ASP A 7 -52.27 4.83 -12.32
CA ASP A 7 -50.96 5.38 -12.70
C ASP A 7 -49.95 5.51 -11.54
N GLY A 8 -48.82 4.80 -11.70
CA GLY A 8 -47.52 5.28 -11.25
C GLY A 8 -47.13 5.14 -9.77
N SER A 9 -46.42 4.07 -9.45
CA SER A 9 -45.14 4.22 -8.73
C SER A 9 -44.25 3.04 -9.02
N GLY A 10 -43.26 3.30 -9.87
CA GLY A 10 -42.12 2.42 -10.00
C GLY A 10 -41.35 2.46 -8.70
N GLU A 11 -41.22 1.29 -8.05
CA GLU A 11 -40.09 1.06 -7.16
C GLU A 11 -38.86 0.92 -8.04
N GLU A 12 -38.25 2.07 -8.31
CA GLU A 12 -36.84 2.19 -8.62
C GLU A 12 -36.10 1.55 -7.44
N THR A 13 -35.79 0.25 -7.54
CA THR A 13 -34.78 -0.36 -6.69
C THR A 13 -33.47 0.32 -7.03
N ALA A 14 -33.15 1.35 -6.25
CA ALA A 14 -31.84 1.96 -6.19
C ALA A 14 -30.79 0.83 -6.14
N PRO A 15 -29.69 0.93 -6.90
CA PRO A 15 -28.57 0.05 -6.65
C PRO A 15 -28.18 0.26 -5.18
N ALA A 16 -28.27 -0.81 -4.40
CA ALA A 16 -27.74 -0.85 -3.06
C ALA A 16 -26.27 -0.46 -3.16
N ASP A 17 -26.05 0.79 -2.76
CA ASP A 17 -24.98 1.24 -1.90
C ASP A 17 -23.71 0.44 -2.10
N GLU A 18 -22.84 1.09 -2.87
CA GLU A 18 -21.41 0.85 -2.98
C GLU A 18 -20.93 0.11 -1.75
N SER A 19 -20.42 -1.11 -1.97
CA SER A 19 -19.71 -1.85 -0.95
C SER A 19 -18.58 -0.94 -0.45
N GLU A 20 -18.89 -0.16 0.59
CA GLU A 20 -17.96 0.39 1.54
C GLU A 20 -17.26 -0.85 2.07
N ALA A 21 -16.22 -1.26 1.34
CA ALA A 21 -15.22 -2.17 1.83
C ALA A 21 -14.79 -1.54 3.14
N ASP A 22 -15.27 -2.14 4.22
CA ASP A 22 -14.97 -1.91 5.60
C ASP A 22 -13.47 -1.61 5.70
N THR A 23 -13.13 -0.33 5.55
CA THR A 23 -11.76 0.15 5.68
C THR A 23 -11.65 0.52 7.14
N ALA A 24 -11.88 -0.49 8.00
CA ALA A 24 -11.40 -0.40 9.36
C ALA A 24 -9.89 -0.12 9.24
N PRO A 25 -9.35 0.86 9.98
CA PRO A 25 -7.91 0.96 10.10
C PRO A 25 -7.47 -0.32 10.79
N VAL A 26 -6.99 -1.27 10.00
CA VAL A 26 -6.09 -2.28 10.51
C VAL A 26 -4.89 -1.49 11.04
N ASP A 27 -4.58 -1.61 12.31
CA ASP A 27 -3.21 -1.37 12.76
C ASP A 27 -2.36 -2.37 11.94
N GLU A 28 -1.94 -1.95 10.74
CA GLU A 28 -1.58 -2.87 9.65
C GLU A 28 -0.24 -3.59 9.91
N PHE A 29 0.47 -3.18 10.96
CA PHE A 29 1.79 -3.65 11.35
C PHE A 29 1.94 -3.70 12.88
N ASP A 30 1.40 -4.75 13.51
CA ASP A 30 1.77 -5.07 14.90
C ASP A 30 3.29 -5.33 14.99
N PRO A 31 3.95 -4.93 16.09
CA PRO A 31 5.36 -5.24 16.30
C PRO A 31 5.64 -6.74 16.21
N ASP A 32 6.56 -7.11 15.32
CA ASP A 32 6.91 -8.51 15.02
C ASP A 32 8.42 -8.64 14.81
N PRO A 33 9.19 -8.89 15.89
CA PRO A 33 10.65 -8.96 15.82
C PRO A 33 11.15 -10.12 14.96
N GLU A 34 10.39 -11.22 14.85
CA GLU A 34 10.75 -12.34 13.96
C GLU A 34 10.64 -11.92 12.49
N ARG A 35 9.60 -11.14 12.14
CA ARG A 35 9.46 -10.55 10.81
C ARG A 35 10.57 -9.55 10.51
N VAL A 36 10.94 -8.72 11.48
CA VAL A 36 12.06 -7.77 11.35
C VAL A 36 13.34 -8.52 11.02
N GLU A 37 13.69 -9.53 11.82
CA GLU A 37 14.90 -10.33 11.63
C GLU A 37 14.91 -11.01 10.26
N PHE A 38 13.81 -11.65 9.89
CA PHE A 38 13.70 -12.35 8.60
C PHE A 38 13.84 -11.39 7.40
N LEU A 39 13.18 -10.23 7.44
CA LEU A 39 13.29 -9.25 6.35
C LEU A 39 14.71 -8.70 6.23
N ARG A 40 15.41 -8.51 7.35
CA ARG A 40 16.80 -8.04 7.40
C ARG A 40 17.76 -9.12 6.88
N GLU A 41 17.57 -10.39 7.25
CA GLU A 41 18.34 -11.52 6.71
C GLU A 41 18.20 -11.59 5.18
N VAL A 42 16.97 -11.55 4.66
CA VAL A 42 16.73 -11.57 3.21
C VAL A 42 17.32 -10.32 2.55
N ALA A 43 17.24 -9.15 3.19
CA ALA A 43 17.85 -7.92 2.68
C ALA A 43 19.37 -8.05 2.53
N ASP A 44 20.04 -8.65 3.51
CA ASP A 44 21.47 -8.93 3.47
C ASP A 44 21.84 -9.94 2.37
N ASP A 45 21.05 -11.00 2.21
CA ASP A 45 21.28 -12.04 1.19
C ASP A 45 21.17 -11.51 -0.24
N VAL A 46 20.18 -10.66 -0.52
CA VAL A 46 19.98 -10.09 -1.87
C VAL A 46 20.90 -8.91 -2.17
N ARG A 47 21.64 -8.41 -1.15
CA ARG A 47 22.51 -7.25 -1.27
C ARG A 47 23.74 -7.57 -2.11
N GLY A 48 23.67 -7.24 -3.40
CA GLY A 48 24.79 -7.35 -4.34
C GLY A 48 25.51 -6.02 -4.62
N GLU A 49 26.46 -6.06 -5.56
CA GLU A 49 27.28 -4.89 -5.92
C GLU A 49 26.56 -3.89 -6.84
N THR A 50 25.60 -4.37 -7.62
CA THR A 50 24.78 -3.57 -8.56
C THR A 50 23.86 -2.61 -7.81
N SER A 51 23.62 -1.44 -8.40
CA SER A 51 22.70 -0.43 -7.85
C SER A 51 21.29 -0.98 -7.62
N GLU A 52 20.75 -1.82 -8.51
CA GLU A 52 19.39 -2.37 -8.33
C GLU A 52 19.32 -3.31 -7.11
N ARG A 53 20.31 -4.19 -6.92
CA ARG A 53 20.34 -5.08 -5.75
C ARG A 53 20.48 -4.32 -4.43
N LYS A 54 21.32 -3.29 -4.39
CA LYS A 54 21.45 -2.41 -3.21
C LYS A 54 20.13 -1.69 -2.90
N GLN A 55 19.41 -1.29 -3.95
CA GLN A 55 18.13 -0.63 -3.83
C GLN A 55 17.06 -1.59 -3.31
N LEU A 56 16.99 -2.81 -3.83
CA LEU A 56 16.09 -3.85 -3.34
C LEU A 56 16.34 -4.16 -1.85
N ALA A 57 17.60 -4.33 -1.44
CA ALA A 57 17.96 -4.52 -0.05
C ALA A 57 17.48 -3.35 0.84
N ASN A 58 17.68 -2.11 0.41
CA ASN A 58 17.21 -0.93 1.15
C ASN A 58 15.68 -0.89 1.30
N ILE A 59 14.92 -1.35 0.31
CA ILE A 59 13.46 -1.43 0.42
C ILE A 59 13.09 -2.42 1.50
N LEU A 60 13.71 -3.60 1.51
CA LEU A 60 13.44 -4.65 2.51
C LEU A 60 13.77 -4.18 3.93
N TYR A 61 14.88 -3.46 4.13
CA TYR A 61 15.18 -2.84 5.44
C TYR A 61 14.08 -1.89 5.89
N ARG A 62 13.64 -0.97 5.02
CA ARG A 62 12.56 -0.04 5.38
C ARG A 62 11.24 -0.72 5.63
N THR A 63 10.94 -1.78 4.88
CA THR A 63 9.76 -2.61 5.15
C THR A 63 9.88 -3.35 6.49
N SER A 64 11.09 -3.72 6.93
CA SER A 64 11.31 -4.29 8.26
C SER A 64 10.97 -3.30 9.37
N ASP A 65 11.27 -2.01 9.17
CA ASP A 65 11.03 -0.95 10.16
C ASP A 65 9.53 -0.73 10.44
N LEU A 66 8.62 -1.21 9.58
CA LEU A 66 7.18 -1.22 9.87
C LEU A 66 6.80 -2.12 11.05
N TYR A 67 7.58 -3.17 11.30
CA TYR A 67 7.32 -4.16 12.34
C TYR A 67 8.20 -3.95 13.58
N ASP A 68 9.06 -2.92 13.57
CA ASP A 68 9.97 -2.60 14.66
C ASP A 68 9.33 -1.57 15.59
N GLU A 69 9.03 -1.94 16.84
CA GLU A 69 8.40 -1.03 17.82
C GLU A 69 9.23 0.22 18.13
N GLY A 70 10.53 0.19 17.82
CA GLY A 70 11.46 1.30 18.05
C GLY A 70 11.56 2.28 16.88
N GLU A 71 11.01 1.94 15.71
CA GLU A 71 11.11 2.75 14.50
C GLU A 71 9.77 3.42 14.17
N GLU A 72 9.83 4.72 13.90
CA GLU A 72 8.66 5.47 13.42
C GLU A 72 8.70 5.48 11.88
N THR A 73 8.11 4.47 11.25
CA THR A 73 8.02 4.36 9.79
C THR A 73 6.58 4.09 9.36
N SER A 74 6.14 4.77 8.28
CA SER A 74 4.82 4.52 7.68
C SER A 74 4.93 3.83 6.31
N PRO A 75 3.93 3.01 5.92
CA PRO A 75 3.88 2.37 4.60
C PRO A 75 3.92 3.39 3.45
N GLU A 76 3.26 4.53 3.65
CA GLU A 76 3.16 5.62 2.69
C GLU A 76 4.52 6.25 2.39
N GLU A 77 5.36 6.40 3.42
CA GLU A 77 6.74 6.88 3.26
C GLU A 77 7.59 5.90 2.46
N ILE A 78 7.41 4.60 2.68
CA ILE A 78 8.12 3.56 1.92
C ILE A 78 7.71 3.61 0.45
N VAL A 79 6.40 3.58 0.18
CA VAL A 79 5.86 3.60 -1.19
C VAL A 79 6.26 4.87 -1.94
N ARG A 80 6.24 6.03 -1.26
CA ARG A 80 6.69 7.31 -1.85
C ARG A 80 8.15 7.26 -2.25
N ASN A 81 9.01 6.74 -1.38
CA ASN A 81 10.44 6.59 -1.65
C ASN A 81 10.71 5.66 -2.84
N VAL A 82 10.02 4.51 -2.90
CA VAL A 82 10.16 3.55 -4.02
C VAL A 82 9.71 4.18 -5.34
N LYS A 83 8.56 4.86 -5.36
CA LYS A 83 8.07 5.56 -6.56
C LYS A 83 9.04 6.63 -7.04
N PHE A 84 9.53 7.46 -6.13
CA PHE A 84 10.53 8.50 -6.45
C PHE A 84 11.78 7.88 -7.08
N ILE A 85 12.28 6.80 -6.50
CA ILE A 85 13.43 6.06 -6.99
C ILE A 85 13.23 5.52 -8.42
N LEU A 86 12.08 4.91 -8.69
CA LEU A 86 11.74 4.37 -10.00
C LEU A 86 11.61 5.49 -11.05
N GLU A 87 10.91 6.57 -10.70
CA GLU A 87 10.76 7.75 -11.58
C GLU A 87 12.10 8.41 -11.92
N VAL A 88 13.01 8.48 -10.94
CA VAL A 88 14.35 9.03 -11.12
C VAL A 88 15.21 8.13 -11.99
N ASN A 89 15.13 6.81 -11.81
CA ASN A 89 15.80 5.84 -12.69
C ASN A 89 15.28 5.93 -14.13
N ASP A 90 13.96 6.02 -14.31
CA ASP A 90 13.32 6.18 -15.62
C ASP A 90 13.72 7.49 -16.31
N ARG A 91 13.89 8.58 -15.54
CA ARG A 91 14.38 9.88 -16.04
C ARG A 91 15.90 9.91 -16.26
N GLY A 92 16.62 8.89 -15.82
CA GLY A 92 18.05 8.71 -16.03
C GLY A 92 18.95 9.43 -15.04
N GLY A 93 18.55 9.46 -13.76
CA GLY A 93 19.37 9.84 -12.60
C GLY A 93 19.11 11.24 -12.03
N LEU A 94 19.54 11.47 -10.78
CA LEU A 94 19.37 12.72 -9.99
C LEU A 94 20.15 13.95 -10.48
N GLY A 95 20.82 13.88 -11.64
CA GLY A 95 21.85 14.85 -12.02
C GLY A 95 21.81 15.32 -13.46
N ARG A 96 20.62 15.42 -14.07
CA ARG A 96 20.45 16.05 -15.39
C ARG A 96 19.97 17.47 -15.24
#